data_AF-A0A7Y8KYD4-F1
#
_entry.id   AF-A0A7Y8KYD4-F1
#
_cell.length_a   1.000
_cell.length_b   1.000
_cell.length_c   1.000
_cell.angle_alpha   90.00
_cell.angle_beta   90.00
_cell.angle_gamma   90.00
#
_symmetry.space_group_name_H-M   'P 1'
#
loop_
_entity.id
_entity.type
_entity.pdbx_description
1 polymer ?
#
loop_
_entity_poly.entity_id
_entity_poly.type
_entity_poly.pdbx_seq_one_letter_code
_entity_poly.pdbx_strand_id
1 'polypeptide(L)'
;MIEVKNQFARHTLMWILVLPFLAIFLMPALMNSHALILPGSEIQVMQRLGQDVDVVTRRANSAFKVLLVDTGIVRTMEKLFKAKASHTDPSAVRNSAKISEGYLNGMWSMLYRAIWRMVGLWPVLSVMCLAFVVPAIVDGSVNRSTKLSMFKPHNPVFFWGATHTAISTMGIFMFLPFLPIPLSLWVVYGVVGLVAMALWTTMSNLQTGT
;
A
#
# COMPACT_ATOMS: atom_id res chain seq x y z
N MET A 1 -25.11 -9.37 -28.65
CA MET A 1 -23.97 -8.52 -28.23
C MET A 1 -23.30 -9.23 -27.07
N ILE A 2 -22.16 -9.88 -27.27
CA ILE A 2 -21.43 -10.57 -26.19
C ILE A 2 -20.63 -9.49 -25.49
N GLU A 3 -21.07 -9.08 -24.30
CA GLU A 3 -20.31 -8.17 -23.45
C GLU A 3 -19.06 -8.93 -22.95
N VAL A 4 -17.92 -8.68 -23.59
CA VAL A 4 -16.63 -9.19 -23.10
C VAL A 4 -16.31 -8.42 -21.82
N LYS A 5 -16.81 -8.90 -20.68
CA LYS A 5 -16.50 -8.34 -19.37
C LYS A 5 -14.99 -8.49 -19.15
N ASN A 6 -14.26 -7.37 -19.13
CA ASN A 6 -12.84 -7.36 -18.82
C ASN A 6 -12.64 -7.69 -17.32
N GLN A 7 -12.63 -8.99 -17.02
CA GLN A 7 -12.46 -9.51 -15.66
C GLN A 7 -11.12 -9.05 -15.06
N PHE A 8 -10.08 -8.92 -15.87
CA PHE A 8 -8.76 -8.46 -15.42
C PHE A 8 -8.80 -7.01 -14.96
N ALA A 9 -9.36 -6.09 -15.75
CA ALA A 9 -9.48 -4.69 -15.34
C ALA A 9 -10.25 -4.54 -14.01
N ARG A 10 -11.33 -5.32 -13.84
CA ARG A 10 -12.10 -5.32 -12.60
C ARG A 10 -11.29 -5.81 -11.39
N HIS A 11 -10.53 -6.90 -11.55
CA HIS A 11 -9.67 -7.41 -10.48
C HIS A 11 -8.53 -6.43 -10.17
N THR A 12 -7.91 -5.83 -11.20
CA THR A 12 -6.89 -4.80 -11.03
C THR A 12 -7.42 -3.62 -10.23
N LEU A 13 -8.61 -3.11 -10.57
CA LEU A 13 -9.26 -2.03 -9.82
C LEU A 13 -9.53 -2.44 -8.36
N MET A 14 -10.01 -3.67 -8.13
CA MET A 14 -10.27 -4.16 -6.78
C MET A 14 -9.00 -4.19 -5.92
N TRP A 15 -7.90 -4.76 -6.43
CA TRP A 15 -6.69 -4.96 -5.65
C TRP A 15 -5.85 -3.68 -5.50
N ILE A 16 -5.74 -2.87 -6.55
CA ILE A 16 -4.84 -1.72 -6.57
C ILE A 16 -5.54 -0.46 -6.02
N LEU A 17 -6.84 -0.32 -6.24
CA LEU A 17 -7.58 0.88 -5.86
C LEU A 17 -8.49 0.62 -4.66
N VAL A 18 -9.42 -0.32 -4.78
CA VAL A 18 -10.47 -0.50 -3.76
C VAL A 18 -9.89 -0.92 -2.41
N LEU A 19 -8.95 -1.87 -2.38
CA LEU A 19 -8.36 -2.35 -1.13
C LEU A 19 -7.61 -1.27 -0.34
N PRO A 20 -6.65 -0.52 -0.93
CA PRO A 20 -5.99 0.58 -0.22
C PRO A 20 -6.97 1.66 0.26
N PHE A 21 -7.95 2.03 -0.57
CA PHE A 21 -8.97 3.01 -0.19
C PHE A 21 -9.83 2.51 0.97
N LEU A 22 -10.31 1.27 0.91
CA LEU A 22 -11.07 0.66 2.01
C LEU A 22 -10.26 0.66 3.29
N ALA A 23 -8.97 0.36 3.24
CA ALA A 23 -8.15 0.40 4.44
C ALA A 23 -8.03 1.80 5.02
N ILE A 24 -7.88 2.83 4.18
CA ILE A 24 -7.83 4.23 4.63
C ILE A 24 -9.07 4.60 5.46
N PHE A 25 -10.25 4.14 5.05
CA PHE A 25 -11.51 4.49 5.71
C PHE A 25 -11.91 3.52 6.82
N LEU A 26 -11.64 2.22 6.69
CA LEU A 26 -12.09 1.22 7.65
C LEU A 26 -11.15 1.10 8.85
N MET A 27 -9.83 1.21 8.67
CA MET A 27 -8.87 1.01 9.76
C MET A 27 -9.09 1.99 10.93
N PRO A 28 -9.34 3.30 10.70
CA PRO A 28 -9.63 4.23 11.80
C PRO A 28 -10.93 3.94 12.54
N ALA A 29 -11.88 3.26 11.90
CA ALA A 29 -13.13 2.84 12.55
C ALA A 29 -12.95 1.56 13.38
N LEU A 30 -12.05 0.67 12.96
CA LEU A 30 -11.86 -0.64 13.58
C LEU A 30 -10.77 -0.66 14.65
N MET A 31 -9.83 0.29 14.61
CA MET A 31 -8.64 0.29 15.46
C MET A 31 -8.56 1.51 16.37
N ASN A 32 -7.92 1.34 17.52
CA ASN A 32 -7.62 2.46 18.41
C ASN A 32 -6.65 3.43 17.70
N SER A 33 -6.92 4.73 17.76
CA SER A 33 -6.09 5.78 17.16
C SER A 33 -4.62 5.67 17.56
N HIS A 34 -4.33 5.22 18.80
CA HIS A 34 -2.95 5.02 19.26
C HIS A 34 -2.18 3.95 18.49
N ALA A 35 -2.85 2.91 17.97
CA ALA A 35 -2.21 1.87 17.16
C ALA A 35 -1.84 2.35 15.75
N LEU A 36 -2.46 3.45 15.30
CA LEU A 36 -2.23 4.04 13.98
C LEU A 36 -1.12 5.10 13.99
N ILE A 37 -0.64 5.50 15.18
CA ILE A 37 0.51 6.38 15.35
C ILE A 37 1.79 5.63 14.93
N LEU A 38 2.76 6.38 14.39
CA LEU A 38 4.07 5.84 14.02
C LEU A 38 4.78 5.23 15.26
N PRO A 39 5.03 3.91 15.27
CA PRO A 39 5.65 3.25 16.42
C PRO A 39 7.17 3.50 16.44
N GLY A 40 7.76 3.63 17.63
CA GLY A 40 9.21 3.82 17.80
C GLY A 40 10.07 2.66 17.24
N SER A 41 9.50 1.46 17.09
CA SER A 41 10.18 0.34 16.43
C SER A 41 10.42 0.57 14.93
N GLU A 42 9.53 1.30 14.24
CA GLU A 42 9.74 1.64 12.82
C GLU A 42 10.88 2.64 12.63
N ILE A 43 11.08 3.53 13.61
CA ILE A 43 12.21 4.46 13.62
C ILE A 43 13.53 3.68 13.63
N GLN A 44 13.64 2.67 14.50
CA GLN A 44 14.82 1.80 14.54
C GLN A 44 15.04 1.03 13.24
N VAL A 45 13.96 0.59 12.58
CA VAL A 45 14.04 -0.08 11.27
C VAL A 45 14.59 0.86 10.21
N MET A 46 14.14 2.12 10.15
CA MET A 46 14.69 3.10 9.21
C MET A 46 16.17 3.37 9.44
N GLN A 47 16.59 3.50 10.71
CA GLN A 47 18.01 3.66 11.05
C GLN A 47 18.85 2.47 10.58
N ARG A 48 18.35 1.23 10.79
CA ARG A 48 19.01 0.00 10.31
C ARG A 48 19.08 -0.07 8.79
N LEU A 49 18.12 0.54 8.09
CA LEU A 49 18.13 0.70 6.63
C LEU A 49 19.00 1.89 6.17
N GLY A 50 19.78 2.51 7.07
CA GLY A 50 20.68 3.61 6.76
C GLY A 50 19.99 4.95 6.50
N GLN A 51 18.72 5.10 6.89
CA GLN A 51 17.99 6.36 6.71
C GLN A 51 18.24 7.31 7.89
N ASP A 52 18.41 8.59 7.57
CA ASP A 52 18.36 9.67 8.55
C ASP A 52 16.90 9.99 8.88
N VAL A 53 16.48 9.56 10.07
CA VAL A 53 15.11 9.68 10.59
C VAL A 53 14.65 11.14 10.67
N ASP A 54 15.55 12.07 11.01
CA ASP A 54 15.19 13.47 11.14
C ASP A 54 14.93 14.08 9.77
N VAL A 55 15.74 13.73 8.77
CA VAL A 55 15.50 14.11 7.37
C VAL A 55 14.20 13.52 6.85
N VAL A 56 13.95 12.23 7.10
CA VAL A 56 12.71 11.54 6.69
C VAL A 56 11.50 12.24 7.30
N THR A 57 11.54 12.53 8.61
CA THR A 57 10.45 13.18 9.32
C THR A 57 10.21 14.60 8.80
N ARG A 58 11.26 15.39 8.55
CA ARG A 58 11.12 16.73 7.94
C ARG A 58 10.47 16.67 6.56
N ARG A 59 10.89 15.73 5.72
CA ARG A 59 10.33 15.53 4.37
C ARG A 59 8.87 15.06 4.44
N ALA A 60 8.56 14.13 5.34
CA ALA A 60 7.20 13.64 5.57
C ALA A 60 6.26 14.76 6.07
N ASN A 61 6.73 15.61 6.99
CA ASN A 61 5.98 16.78 7.44
C ASN A 61 5.69 17.75 6.30
N SER A 62 6.70 18.04 5.47
CA SER A 62 6.53 18.90 4.29
C SER A 62 5.53 18.29 3.29
N ALA A 63 5.66 17.00 2.98
CA ALA A 63 4.74 16.31 2.09
C ALA A 63 3.31 16.28 2.64
N PHE A 64 3.12 15.97 3.92
CA PHE A 64 1.80 15.99 4.57
C PHE A 64 1.18 17.38 4.52
N LYS A 65 1.97 18.41 4.79
CA LYS A 65 1.53 19.81 4.70
C LYS A 65 1.04 20.16 3.31
N VAL A 66 1.85 19.91 2.28
CA VAL A 66 1.52 20.25 0.89
C VAL A 66 0.33 19.44 0.37
N LEU A 67 0.28 18.13 0.66
CA LEU A 67 -0.75 17.25 0.11
C LEU A 67 -2.12 17.41 0.79
N LEU A 68 -2.15 17.66 2.11
CA LEU A 68 -3.38 17.55 2.90
C LEU A 68 -3.77 18.84 3.64
N VAL A 69 -2.78 19.56 4.19
CA VAL A 69 -3.05 20.74 5.02
C VAL A 69 -3.30 21.97 4.15
N ASP A 70 -2.39 22.25 3.23
CA ASP A 70 -2.43 23.46 2.38
C ASP A 70 -3.55 23.39 1.34
N THR A 71 -3.99 22.18 0.97
CA THR A 71 -5.19 21.95 0.14
C THR A 71 -6.50 22.24 0.88
N GLY A 72 -6.46 22.43 2.20
CA GLY A 72 -7.63 22.68 3.03
C GLY A 72 -8.49 21.45 3.32
N ILE A 73 -8.08 20.25 2.84
CA ILE A 73 -8.82 19.00 3.06
C ILE A 73 -8.94 18.70 4.55
N VAL A 74 -7.83 18.81 5.30
CA VAL A 74 -7.84 18.58 6.76
C VAL A 74 -8.86 19.48 7.45
N ARG A 75 -8.83 20.79 7.18
CA ARG A 75 -9.76 21.77 7.76
C ARG A 75 -11.22 21.46 7.39
N THR A 76 -11.47 21.09 6.14
CA THR A 76 -12.82 20.78 5.64
C THR A 76 -13.37 19.53 6.32
N MET A 77 -12.58 18.47 6.39
CA MET A 77 -12.95 17.21 7.05
C MET A 77 -13.16 17.40 8.55
N GLU A 78 -12.30 18.16 9.24
CA GLU A 78 -12.52 18.50 10.64
C GLU A 78 -13.83 19.27 10.83
N LYS A 79 -14.13 20.26 9.97
CA LYS A 79 -15.39 21.01 10.07
C LYS A 79 -16.63 20.13 9.86
N LEU A 80 -16.56 19.17 8.93
CA LEU A 80 -17.70 18.31 8.58
C LEU A 80 -17.91 17.18 9.58
N PHE A 81 -16.84 16.57 10.09
CA PHE A 81 -16.92 15.33 10.85
C PHE A 81 -16.55 15.50 12.33
N LYS A 82 -15.86 16.57 12.75
CA LYS A 82 -15.53 16.80 14.16
C LYS A 82 -16.75 17.39 14.88
N ALA A 83 -17.52 16.53 15.53
CA ALA A 83 -18.60 16.97 16.40
C ALA A 83 -18.04 17.71 17.62
N LYS A 84 -18.63 18.86 17.94
CA LYS A 84 -18.34 19.62 19.17
C LYS A 84 -19.34 19.19 20.24
N ALA A 85 -18.85 18.77 21.39
CA ALA A 85 -19.69 18.46 22.55
C ALA A 85 -19.19 19.22 23.78
N SER A 86 -20.11 19.79 24.54
CA SER A 86 -19.89 20.40 25.85
C SER A 86 -19.97 19.34 26.95
N HIS A 87 -19.37 19.63 28.11
CA HIS A 87 -19.50 18.79 29.31
C HIS A 87 -20.95 18.68 29.79
N THR A 88 -21.79 19.66 29.46
CA THR A 88 -23.22 19.70 29.79
C THR A 88 -24.10 18.85 28.87
N ASP A 89 -23.58 18.37 27.74
CA ASP A 89 -24.37 17.66 26.75
C ASP A 89 -24.70 16.23 27.19
N PRO A 90 -25.78 15.62 26.67
CA PRO A 90 -26.13 14.22 26.96
C PRO A 90 -24.97 13.25 26.69
N SER A 91 -24.90 12.16 27.46
CA SER A 91 -23.85 11.15 27.34
C SER A 91 -23.71 10.58 25.92
N ALA A 92 -24.82 10.38 25.22
CA ALA A 92 -24.84 9.92 23.83
C ALA A 92 -24.12 10.88 22.89
N VAL A 93 -24.35 12.20 23.02
CA VAL A 93 -23.73 13.24 22.20
C VAL A 93 -22.22 13.35 22.47
N ARG A 94 -21.82 13.24 23.74
CA ARG A 94 -20.40 13.22 24.12
C ARG A 94 -19.69 11.97 23.60
N ASN A 95 -20.35 10.81 23.62
CA ASN A 95 -19.79 9.57 23.10
C ASN A 95 -19.66 9.62 21.58
N SER A 96 -20.66 10.12 20.85
CA SER A 96 -20.54 10.31 19.41
C SER A 96 -19.41 11.27 19.05
N ALA A 97 -19.25 12.37 19.78
CA ALA A 97 -18.15 13.30 19.56
C ALA A 97 -16.76 12.67 19.78
N LYS A 98 -16.60 11.86 20.83
CA LYS A 98 -15.36 11.10 21.08
C LYS A 98 -15.06 10.09 19.97
N ILE A 99 -16.08 9.39 19.47
CA ILE A 99 -15.92 8.43 18.36
C ILE A 99 -15.48 9.15 17.10
N SER A 100 -16.16 10.25 16.75
CA SER A 100 -15.81 11.05 15.57
C SER A 100 -14.40 11.65 15.67
N GLU A 101 -14.00 12.16 16.84
CA GLU A 101 -12.65 12.67 17.07
C GLU A 101 -11.59 11.57 16.99
N GLY A 102 -11.84 10.42 17.62
CA GLY A 102 -10.96 9.25 17.55
C GLY A 102 -10.76 8.76 16.11
N TYR A 103 -11.84 8.68 15.34
CA TYR A 103 -11.82 8.29 13.93
C TYR A 103 -10.97 9.26 13.09
N LEU A 104 -11.21 10.57 13.20
CA LEU A 104 -10.44 11.58 12.45
C LEU A 104 -8.96 11.55 12.83
N ASN A 105 -8.64 11.48 14.12
CA ASN A 105 -7.25 11.40 14.59
C ASN A 105 -6.56 10.13 14.09
N GLY A 106 -7.26 8.98 14.09
CA GLY A 106 -6.77 7.73 13.53
C GLY A 106 -6.51 7.81 12.03
N MET A 107 -7.44 8.40 11.27
CA MET A 107 -7.33 8.59 9.83
C MET A 107 -6.11 9.46 9.48
N TRP A 108 -5.93 10.60 10.15
CA TRP A 108 -4.78 11.46 9.91
C TRP A 108 -3.45 10.82 10.32
N SER A 109 -3.43 10.12 11.46
CA SER A 109 -2.23 9.39 11.90
C SER A 109 -1.81 8.33 10.90
N MET A 110 -2.77 7.57 10.36
CA MET A 110 -2.48 6.54 9.36
C MET A 110 -2.01 7.14 8.03
N LEU A 111 -2.65 8.21 7.55
CA LEU A 111 -2.22 8.91 6.33
C LEU A 111 -0.81 9.49 6.49
N TYR A 112 -0.52 10.13 7.62
CA TYR A 112 0.81 10.63 7.94
C TYR A 112 1.84 9.49 7.99
N ARG A 113 1.51 8.38 8.67
CA ARG A 113 2.37 7.19 8.74
C ARG A 113 2.66 6.61 7.35
N ALA A 114 1.66 6.54 6.47
CA ALA A 114 1.84 6.10 5.08
C ALA A 114 2.79 7.01 4.31
N ILE A 115 2.63 8.33 4.42
CA ILE A 115 3.54 9.31 3.82
C ILE A 115 4.96 9.15 4.38
N TRP A 116 5.11 9.04 5.70
CA TRP A 116 6.40 8.88 6.36
C TRP A 116 7.12 7.61 5.91
N ARG A 117 6.40 6.48 5.84
CA ARG A 117 6.92 5.20 5.31
C ARG A 117 7.37 5.34 3.86
N MET A 118 6.56 5.96 3.01
CA MET A 118 6.93 6.14 1.61
C MET A 118 8.19 6.99 1.47
N VAL A 119 8.26 8.12 2.18
CA VAL A 119 9.43 9.00 2.15
C VAL A 119 10.70 8.28 2.63
N GLY A 120 10.62 7.51 3.71
CA GLY A 120 11.76 6.81 4.30
C GLY A 120 12.17 5.55 3.53
N LEU A 121 11.21 4.76 3.06
CA LEU A 121 11.48 3.49 2.37
C LEU A 121 11.78 3.67 0.90
N TRP A 122 11.37 4.77 0.26
CA TRP A 122 11.51 4.92 -1.20
C TRP A 122 12.94 4.72 -1.71
N PRO A 123 14.01 5.29 -1.10
CA PRO A 123 15.37 5.06 -1.57
C PRO A 123 15.76 3.58 -1.50
N VAL A 124 15.43 2.92 -0.39
CA VAL A 124 15.75 1.50 -0.13
C VAL A 124 14.97 0.60 -1.08
N LEU A 125 13.65 0.77 -1.16
CA LEU A 125 12.78 0.01 -2.03
C LEU A 125 13.16 0.18 -3.50
N SER A 126 13.57 1.38 -3.92
CA SER A 126 14.01 1.63 -5.30
C SER A 126 15.24 0.79 -5.63
N VAL A 127 16.28 0.81 -4.77
CA VAL A 127 17.49 0.01 -4.96
C VAL A 127 17.17 -1.48 -4.96
N MET A 128 16.35 -1.94 -4.00
CA MET A 128 15.94 -3.33 -3.92
C MET A 128 15.12 -3.79 -5.14
N CYS A 129 14.22 -2.96 -5.65
CA CYS A 129 13.46 -3.26 -6.86
C CYS A 129 14.40 -3.37 -8.07
N LEU A 130 15.36 -2.45 -8.20
CA LEU A 130 16.37 -2.55 -9.26
C LEU A 130 17.24 -3.80 -9.14
N ALA A 131 17.63 -4.19 -7.93
CA ALA A 131 18.51 -5.34 -7.69
C ALA A 131 17.82 -6.70 -7.83
N PHE A 132 16.52 -6.80 -7.48
CA PHE A 132 15.81 -8.09 -7.44
C PHE A 132 14.66 -8.19 -8.44
N VAL A 133 13.85 -7.15 -8.55
CA VAL A 133 12.65 -7.18 -9.39
C VAL A 133 13.01 -7.08 -10.87
N VAL A 134 13.95 -6.20 -11.24
CA VAL A 134 14.37 -6.06 -12.65
C VAL A 134 15.03 -7.34 -13.17
N PRO A 135 16.01 -7.96 -12.49
CA PRO A 135 16.56 -9.25 -12.93
C PRO A 135 15.51 -10.36 -13.00
N ALA A 136 14.57 -10.39 -12.05
CA ALA A 136 13.46 -11.35 -12.08
C ALA A 136 12.56 -11.19 -13.33
N ILE A 137 12.29 -9.95 -13.75
CA ILE A 137 11.56 -9.68 -15.01
C ILE A 137 12.36 -10.16 -16.22
N VAL A 138 13.67 -9.85 -16.27
CA VAL A 138 14.56 -10.24 -17.39
C VAL A 138 14.67 -11.76 -17.49
N ASP A 139 14.99 -12.43 -16.39
CA ASP A 139 15.11 -13.89 -16.33
C ASP A 139 13.79 -14.58 -16.69
N GLY A 140 12.66 -14.09 -16.18
CA GLY A 140 11.35 -14.62 -16.54
C GLY A 140 11.04 -14.45 -18.03
N SER A 141 11.46 -13.34 -18.63
CA SER A 141 11.31 -13.10 -20.07
C SER A 141 12.16 -14.07 -20.91
N VAL A 142 13.41 -14.31 -20.51
CA VAL A 142 14.30 -15.29 -21.17
C VAL A 142 13.72 -16.71 -21.04
N ASN A 143 13.27 -17.09 -19.85
CA ASN A 143 12.63 -18.39 -19.60
C ASN A 143 11.40 -18.60 -20.51
N ARG A 144 10.59 -17.56 -20.69
CA ARG A 144 9.45 -17.58 -21.63
C ARG A 144 9.93 -17.82 -23.07
N SER A 145 10.93 -17.08 -23.55
CA SER A 145 11.49 -17.26 -24.89
C SER A 145 12.00 -18.68 -25.13
N THR A 146 12.64 -19.29 -24.13
CA THR A 146 13.09 -20.69 -24.19
C THR A 146 11.92 -21.68 -24.26
N LYS A 147 10.83 -21.45 -23.53
CA LYS A 147 9.63 -22.30 -23.64
C LYS A 147 8.99 -22.21 -25.02
N LEU A 148 8.96 -21.01 -25.60
CA LEU A 148 8.43 -20.76 -26.95
C LEU A 148 9.27 -21.47 -28.02
N SER A 149 10.60 -21.41 -27.93
CA SER A 149 11.48 -22.10 -28.88
C SER A 149 11.39 -23.63 -28.80
N MET A 150 10.99 -24.17 -27.65
CA MET A 150 10.77 -25.59 -27.43
C MET A 150 9.35 -26.07 -27.80
N PHE A 151 8.49 -25.23 -28.38
CA PHE A 151 7.08 -25.54 -28.69
C PHE A 151 6.30 -26.13 -27.50
N LYS A 152 6.64 -25.74 -26.26
CA LYS A 152 5.96 -26.28 -25.08
C LYS A 152 4.48 -25.81 -25.06
N PRO A 153 3.52 -26.73 -24.85
CA PRO A 153 2.10 -26.37 -24.83
C PRO A 153 1.83 -25.35 -23.72
N HIS A 154 1.07 -24.32 -24.08
CA HIS A 154 0.73 -23.24 -23.16
C HIS A 154 -0.43 -23.68 -22.29
N ASN A 155 -0.22 -23.74 -20.97
CA ASN A 155 -1.27 -24.08 -20.03
C ASN A 155 -2.00 -22.80 -19.56
N PRO A 156 -3.29 -22.62 -19.88
CA PRO A 156 -4.06 -21.41 -19.56
C PRO A 156 -4.16 -21.16 -18.04
N VAL A 157 -4.07 -22.19 -17.20
CA VAL A 157 -4.09 -22.04 -15.75
C VAL A 157 -2.89 -21.22 -15.26
N PHE A 158 -1.71 -21.43 -15.84
CA PHE A 158 -0.52 -20.67 -15.47
C PHE A 158 -0.59 -19.21 -15.92
N PHE A 159 -1.22 -18.93 -17.06
CA PHE A 159 -1.46 -17.56 -17.51
C PHE A 159 -2.40 -16.82 -16.53
N TRP A 160 -3.58 -17.39 -16.28
CA TRP A 160 -4.57 -16.80 -15.39
C TRP A 160 -4.03 -16.64 -13.96
N GLY A 161 -3.36 -17.66 -13.44
CA GLY A 161 -2.73 -17.65 -12.13
C GLY A 161 -1.67 -16.57 -12.02
N ALA A 162 -0.73 -16.51 -12.98
CA ALA A 162 0.35 -15.55 -12.92
C ALA A 162 -0.15 -14.09 -13.02
N THR A 163 -1.12 -13.81 -13.89
CA THR A 163 -1.74 -12.47 -13.95
C THR A 163 -2.44 -12.10 -12.64
N HIS A 164 -3.17 -13.02 -12.00
CA HIS A 164 -3.77 -12.75 -10.69
C HIS A 164 -2.73 -12.53 -9.60
N THR A 165 -1.65 -13.31 -9.61
CA THR A 165 -0.53 -13.13 -8.68
C THR A 165 0.12 -11.76 -8.86
N ALA A 166 0.42 -11.33 -10.09
CA ALA A 166 0.93 -9.98 -10.35
C ALA A 166 -0.02 -8.89 -9.83
N ILE A 167 -1.30 -8.96 -10.17
CA ILE A 167 -2.31 -7.97 -9.75
C ILE A 167 -2.40 -7.91 -8.22
N SER A 168 -2.49 -9.07 -7.56
CA SER A 168 -2.63 -9.15 -6.10
C SER A 168 -1.38 -8.63 -5.40
N THR A 169 -0.19 -9.01 -5.88
CA THR A 169 1.09 -8.57 -5.31
C THR A 169 1.31 -7.07 -5.50
N MET A 170 0.94 -6.50 -6.66
CA MET A 170 0.96 -5.04 -6.86
C MET A 170 -0.03 -4.32 -5.92
N GLY A 171 -1.25 -4.86 -5.74
CA GLY A 171 -2.23 -4.32 -4.80
C GLY A 171 -1.76 -4.34 -3.35
N ILE A 172 -1.18 -5.46 -2.90
CA ILE A 172 -0.59 -5.60 -1.57
C ILE A 172 0.57 -4.61 -1.37
N PHE A 173 1.41 -4.43 -2.39
CA PHE A 173 2.50 -3.44 -2.34
C PHE A 173 1.96 -2.01 -2.15
N MET A 174 0.89 -1.64 -2.87
CA MET A 174 0.22 -0.34 -2.69
C MET A 174 -0.45 -0.20 -1.33
N PHE A 175 -0.86 -1.30 -0.71
CA PHE A 175 -1.42 -1.32 0.64
C PHE A 175 -0.36 -1.22 1.75
N LEU A 176 0.90 -1.62 1.48
CA LEU A 176 2.00 -1.65 2.45
C LEU A 176 2.12 -0.37 3.30
N PRO A 177 2.04 0.85 2.75
CA PRO A 177 2.17 2.08 3.53
C PRO A 177 1.05 2.26 4.55
N PHE A 178 -0.12 1.66 4.31
CA PHE A 178 -1.33 1.78 5.12
C PHE A 178 -1.50 0.62 6.11
N LEU A 179 -0.55 -0.32 6.18
CA LEU A 179 -0.63 -1.41 7.15
C LEU A 179 -0.67 -0.86 8.59
N PRO A 180 -1.64 -1.26 9.41
CA PRO A 180 -1.73 -0.74 10.77
C PRO A 180 -0.68 -1.34 11.72
N ILE A 181 0.08 -2.34 11.27
CA ILE A 181 1.13 -3.01 12.04
C ILE A 181 2.51 -2.40 11.77
N PRO A 182 3.43 -2.40 12.76
CA PRO A 182 4.81 -1.96 12.57
C PRO A 182 5.53 -2.70 11.42
N LEU A 183 6.19 -1.98 10.51
CA LEU A 183 7.02 -2.60 9.49
C LEU A 183 8.36 -3.06 10.08
N SER A 184 8.64 -4.36 9.98
CA SER A 184 9.95 -4.95 10.30
C SER A 184 10.80 -5.09 9.03
N LEU A 185 12.11 -5.27 9.20
CA LEU A 185 13.02 -5.56 8.08
C LEU A 185 12.56 -6.79 7.27
N TRP A 186 12.08 -7.83 7.96
CA TRP A 186 11.57 -9.05 7.31
C TRP A 186 10.34 -8.79 6.46
N VAL A 187 9.44 -7.90 6.89
CA VAL A 187 8.27 -7.52 6.08
C VAL A 187 8.73 -6.79 4.82
N VAL A 188 9.67 -5.84 4.94
CA VAL A 188 10.20 -5.10 3.79
C VAL A 188 10.85 -6.06 2.78
N TYR A 189 11.74 -6.94 3.24
CA TYR A 189 12.43 -7.91 2.38
C TYR A 189 11.48 -8.94 1.78
N GLY A 190 10.56 -9.47 2.60
CA GLY A 190 9.57 -10.44 2.15
C GLY A 190 8.66 -9.88 1.05
N VAL A 191 8.25 -8.62 1.18
CA VAL A 191 7.42 -7.95 0.16
C VAL A 191 8.18 -7.80 -1.16
N VAL A 192 9.44 -7.36 -1.13
CA VAL A 192 10.25 -7.26 -2.36
C VAL A 192 10.43 -8.64 -3.01
N GLY A 193 10.72 -9.68 -2.22
CA GLY A 193 10.87 -11.04 -2.72
C GLY A 193 9.58 -11.57 -3.36
N LEU A 194 8.43 -11.33 -2.72
CA LEU A 194 7.11 -11.68 -3.26
C LEU A 194 6.82 -10.96 -4.58
N VAL A 195 7.14 -9.66 -4.68
CA VAL A 195 7.01 -8.87 -5.91
C VAL A 195 7.89 -9.44 -7.03
N ALA A 196 9.16 -9.72 -6.73
CA ALA A 196 10.09 -10.31 -7.70
C ALA A 196 9.61 -11.67 -8.20
N MET A 197 9.19 -12.57 -7.30
CA MET A 197 8.66 -13.89 -7.67
C MET A 197 7.36 -13.79 -8.49
N ALA A 198 6.44 -12.90 -8.11
CA ALA A 198 5.18 -12.71 -8.82
C ALA A 198 5.41 -12.21 -10.24
N LEU A 199 6.31 -11.23 -10.41
CA LEU A 199 6.64 -10.68 -11.73
C LEU A 199 7.44 -11.67 -12.57
N TRP A 200 8.39 -12.40 -11.99
CA TRP A 200 9.08 -13.49 -12.69
C TRP A 200 8.10 -14.54 -13.22
N THR A 201 7.16 -14.97 -12.36
CA THR A 201 6.14 -15.97 -12.72
C THR A 201 5.24 -15.45 -13.83
N THR A 202 4.88 -14.18 -13.78
CA THR A 202 4.07 -13.52 -14.81
C THR A 202 4.81 -13.44 -16.12
N MET A 203 6.03 -12.91 -16.13
CA MET A 203 6.86 -12.79 -17.33
C MET A 203 7.17 -14.15 -17.95
N SER A 204 7.38 -15.19 -17.13
CA SER A 204 7.64 -16.56 -17.57
C SER A 204 6.45 -17.26 -18.24
N ASN A 205 5.23 -16.77 -18.05
CA ASN A 205 3.99 -17.47 -18.46
C ASN A 205 3.00 -16.57 -19.22
N LEU A 206 3.36 -15.32 -19.50
CA LEU A 206 2.52 -14.39 -20.27
C LEU A 206 2.31 -14.95 -21.68
N GLN A 207 1.06 -14.98 -22.13
CA GLN A 207 0.71 -15.45 -23.47
C GLN A 207 0.54 -14.24 -24.38
N THR A 208 1.28 -14.20 -25.48
CA THR A 208 0.98 -13.29 -26.60
C THR A 208 0.23 -14.12 -27.61
N GLY A 209 -1.04 -13.78 -27.87
CA GLY A 209 -1.80 -14.44 -28.92
C GLY A 209 -1.06 -14.30 -30.25
N THR A 210 -0.76 -15.43 -30.87
CA THR A 210 -0.45 -15.52 -32.30
C THR A 210 -1.70 -16.01 -33.00
#